data_AF-A0A4Q5SA87-F1
#
_entry.id   AF-A0A4Q5SA87-F1
#
_cell.length_a   1.000
_cell.length_b   1.000
_cell.length_c   1.000
_cell.angle_alpha   90.00
_cell.angle_beta   90.00
_cell.angle_gamma   90.00
#
_symmetry.space_group_name_H-M   'P 1'
#
loop_
_entity.id
_entity.type
_entity.pdbx_description
1 polymer ?
#
loop_
_entity_poly.entity_id
_entity_poly.type
_entity_poly.pdbx_seq_one_letter_code
_entity_poly.pdbx_strand_id
1 'polypeptide(L)'
;MALAVYIWLFNVVLVVNALLGFYDSYFWKVLLWMFVFKVGAETLFLLPIMRFFRRSALVWLAVPLSLMHIFYLVYIGIIGNSKKYMWKGRLVR
;
A
#
# COMPACT_ATOMS: atom_id res chain seq x y z
N MET A 1 0.66 -13.55 11.13
CA MET A 1 -0.60 -13.75 10.36
C MET A 1 -1.47 -12.49 10.39
N ALA A 2 -1.92 -12.01 11.55
CA ALA A 2 -2.86 -10.87 11.66
C ALA A 2 -2.36 -9.54 11.06
N LEU A 3 -1.08 -9.19 11.23
CA LEU A 3 -0.51 -7.95 10.70
C LEU A 3 -0.58 -7.85 9.17
N ALA A 4 -0.28 -8.94 8.47
CA ALA A 4 -0.32 -8.96 7.00
C ALA A 4 -1.76 -8.77 6.47
N VAL A 5 -2.73 -9.39 7.14
CA VAL A 5 -4.16 -9.23 6.81
C VAL A 5 -4.61 -7.79 7.05
N TYR A 6 -4.16 -7.17 8.15
CA TYR A 6 -4.48 -5.76 8.44
C TYR A 6 -3.90 -4.79 7.40
N ILE A 7 -2.64 -4.99 7.01
CA ILE A 7 -1.99 -4.20 5.94
C ILE A 7 -2.75 -4.37 4.63
N TRP A 8 -3.18 -5.58 4.31
CA TRP A 8 -3.97 -5.84 3.11
C TRP A 8 -5.33 -5.14 3.15
N LEU A 9 -6.09 -5.30 4.24
CA LEU A 9 -7.38 -4.65 4.46
C LEU A 9 -7.27 -3.12 4.33
N PHE A 10 -6.23 -2.52 4.89
CA PHE A 10 -5.99 -1.08 4.78
C PHE A 10 -5.80 -0.63 3.32
N ASN A 11 -5.06 -1.40 2.51
CA ASN A 11 -4.89 -1.09 1.08
C ASN A 11 -6.17 -1.33 0.27
N VAL A 12 -6.97 -2.34 0.62
CA VAL A 12 -8.30 -2.57 0.02
C VAL A 12 -9.23 -1.41 0.32
N VAL A 13 -9.27 -0.94 1.58
CA VAL A 13 -10.08 0.23 1.97
C VAL A 13 -9.68 1.47 1.18
N LEU A 14 -8.39 1.70 0.93
CA LEU A 14 -7.93 2.79 0.06
C LEU A 14 -8.49 2.67 -1.37
N VAL A 15 -8.45 1.49 -1.98
CA VAL A 15 -9.00 1.28 -3.34
C VAL A 15 -10.53 1.41 -3.35
N VAL A 16 -11.23 0.86 -2.35
CA VAL A 16 -12.69 0.97 -2.25
C VAL A 16 -13.12 2.42 -2.08
N ASN A 17 -12.42 3.21 -1.26
CA ASN A 17 -12.67 4.66 -1.15
C ASN A 17 -12.38 5.39 -2.47
N ALA A 18 -11.40 4.94 -3.26
CA ALA A 18 -11.12 5.52 -4.58
C ALA A 18 -12.28 5.29 -5.55
N LEU A 19 -12.86 4.08 -5.54
CA LEU A 19 -14.00 3.70 -6.38
C LEU A 19 -15.29 4.40 -5.91
N LEU A 20 -15.55 4.46 -4.61
CA LEU A 20 -16.70 5.17 -4.03
C LEU A 20 -16.59 6.69 -4.20
N GLY A 21 -15.37 7.22 -4.34
CA GLY A 21 -15.11 8.62 -4.65
C GLY A 21 -15.67 9.09 -6.00
N PHE A 22 -15.90 8.17 -6.94
CA PHE A 22 -16.61 8.51 -8.19
C PHE A 22 -18.11 8.74 -7.97
N TYR A 23 -18.67 8.24 -6.88
CA TYR A 23 -20.08 8.41 -6.52
C TYR A 23 -20.29 9.63 -5.62
N ASP A 24 -19.36 9.89 -4.67
CA ASP A 24 -19.44 11.03 -3.76
C ASP A 24 -18.06 11.64 -3.46
N SER A 25 -17.95 12.96 -3.62
CA SER A 25 -16.73 13.74 -3.40
C SER A 25 -16.21 13.67 -1.95
N TYR A 26 -17.04 13.29 -0.99
CA TYR A 26 -16.64 13.07 0.41
C TYR A 26 -15.60 11.95 0.55
N PHE A 27 -15.78 10.83 -0.16
CA PHE A 27 -14.84 9.69 -0.07
C PHE A 27 -13.46 10.03 -0.68
N TRP A 28 -13.43 10.94 -1.64
CA TRP A 28 -12.17 11.47 -2.17
C TRP A 28 -11.37 12.24 -1.12
N LYS A 29 -12.03 13.05 -0.28
CA LYS A 29 -11.36 13.75 0.82
C LYS A 29 -10.79 12.77 1.83
N VAL A 30 -11.53 11.72 2.19
CA VAL A 30 -11.08 10.68 3.12
C VAL A 30 -9.87 9.92 2.55
N LEU A 31 -9.92 9.56 1.27
CA LEU A 31 -8.78 8.92 0.58
C LEU A 31 -7.55 9.81 0.60
N LEU A 32 -7.70 11.10 0.29
CA LEU A 32 -6.61 12.06 0.24
C LEU A 32 -5.96 12.21 1.62
N TRP A 33 -6.76 12.32 2.68
CA TRP A 33 -6.26 12.34 4.06
C TRP A 33 -5.53 11.07 4.45
N MET A 34 -6.09 9.89 4.17
CA MET A 34 -5.42 8.61 4.44
C MET A 34 -4.11 8.48 3.67
N PHE A 35 -4.08 8.91 2.41
CA PHE A 35 -2.88 8.86 1.57
C PHE A 35 -1.80 9.81 2.07
N VAL A 36 -2.15 11.06 2.41
CA VAL A 36 -1.22 12.04 2.99
C VAL A 36 -0.65 11.53 4.30
N PHE A 37 -1.47 10.94 5.17
CA PHE A 37 -0.99 10.41 6.44
C PHE A 37 -0.04 9.22 6.24
N LYS A 38 -0.35 8.33 5.29
CA LYS A 38 0.50 7.18 4.93
C LYS A 38 1.87 7.63 4.40
N VAL A 39 1.88 8.50 3.39
CA VAL A 39 3.10 9.03 2.78
C VAL A 39 3.87 9.92 3.77
N GLY A 40 3.16 10.70 4.57
CA GLY A 40 3.73 11.51 5.65
C GLY A 40 4.48 10.65 6.67
N ALA A 41 3.89 9.55 7.13
CA ALA A 41 4.54 8.61 8.04
C ALA A 41 5.79 7.95 7.40
N GLU A 42 5.70 7.50 6.15
CA GLU A 42 6.84 6.93 5.42
C GLU A 42 7.99 7.93 5.25
N THR A 43 7.67 9.17 4.86
CA THR A 43 8.67 10.23 4.68
C THR A 43 9.30 10.65 5.99
N LEU A 44 8.54 10.72 7.10
CA LEU A 44 9.07 10.96 8.45
C LEU A 44 10.03 9.87 8.89
N PHE A 45 9.75 8.61 8.53
CA PHE A 45 10.60 7.47 8.84
C PHE A 45 11.86 7.41 7.97
N LEU A 46 11.73 7.75 6.68
CA LEU A 46 12.84 7.76 5.72
C LEU A 46 13.75 8.99 5.86
N LEU A 47 13.23 10.14 6.28
CA LEU A 47 13.98 11.38 6.50
C LEU A 47 15.27 11.19 7.33
N PRO A 48 15.23 10.59 8.54
CA PRO A 48 16.43 10.37 9.34
C PRO A 48 17.40 9.38 8.68
N ILE A 49 16.90 8.33 8.05
CA ILE A 49 17.69 7.31 7.35
C ILE A 49 18.43 7.93 6.15
N MET A 50 17.75 8.79 5.41
CA MET A 50 18.27 9.41 4.19
C MET A 50 19.22 10.57 4.51
N ARG A 51 18.98 11.25 5.63
CA ARG A 51 19.92 12.22 6.20
C ARG A 51 21.21 11.53 6.66
N PHE A 52 21.11 10.33 7.22
CA PHE A 52 22.28 9.49 7.53
C PHE A 52 23.05 9.09 6.27
N PHE A 53 22.36 8.69 5.21
CA PHE A 53 22.99 8.34 3.91
C PHE A 53 23.38 9.54 3.03
N ARG A 54 23.19 10.79 3.46
CA ARG A 54 23.43 12.03 2.67
C ARG A 54 22.72 12.05 1.30
N ARG A 55 21.68 11.25 1.10
CA ARG A 55 20.95 11.08 -0.17
C ARG A 55 19.48 11.44 -0.02
N SER A 56 19.20 12.69 0.36
CA SER A 56 17.84 13.21 0.54
C SER A 56 17.01 13.24 -0.74
N ALA A 57 17.64 13.26 -1.92
CA ALA A 57 16.93 13.27 -3.21
C ALA A 57 16.10 11.99 -3.46
N LEU A 58 16.46 10.84 -2.87
CA LEU A 58 15.67 9.62 -3.02
C LEU A 58 14.35 9.66 -2.22
N VAL A 59 14.14 10.62 -1.32
CA VAL A 59 12.90 10.69 -0.50
C VAL A 59 11.71 11.00 -1.41
N TRP A 60 11.94 11.77 -2.47
CA TRP A 60 10.94 12.05 -3.49
C TRP A 60 10.51 10.82 -4.28
N LEU A 61 11.39 9.82 -4.44
CA LEU A 61 11.06 8.53 -5.06
C LEU A 61 10.18 7.65 -4.18
N ALA A 62 10.14 7.89 -2.86
CA ALA A 62 9.27 7.15 -1.95
C ALA A 62 7.79 7.43 -2.26
N VAL A 63 7.43 8.68 -2.60
CA VAL A 63 6.03 9.06 -2.88
C VAL A 63 5.40 8.27 -4.06
N PRO A 64 5.99 8.24 -5.27
CA PRO A 64 5.45 7.44 -6.37
C PRO A 64 5.56 5.94 -6.09
N LEU A 65 6.59 5.50 -5.35
CA LEU A 65 6.74 4.10 -4.95
C LEU A 65 5.59 3.66 -4.04
N SER A 66 5.22 4.48 -3.04
CA SER A 66 4.08 4.22 -2.14
C SER A 66 2.75 4.15 -2.89
N LEU A 67 2.59 4.97 -3.94
CA LEU A 67 1.46 4.90 -4.88
C LEU A 67 1.43 3.56 -5.63
N MET A 68 2.54 3.17 -6.26
CA MET A 68 2.64 1.88 -6.96
C MET A 68 2.42 0.70 -6.02
N HIS A 69 2.87 0.81 -4.77
CA HIS A 69 2.74 -0.25 -3.76
C HIS A 69 1.28 -0.56 -3.43
N ILE A 70 0.40 0.44 -3.45
CA ILE A 70 -1.04 0.24 -3.22
C ILE A 70 -1.63 -0.66 -4.32
N PHE A 71 -1.36 -0.36 -5.59
CA PHE A 71 -1.80 -1.19 -6.72
C PHE A 71 -1.22 -2.61 -6.65
N TYR A 72 0.08 -2.71 -6.34
CA TYR A 72 0.79 -3.97 -6.22
C TYR A 72 0.21 -4.87 -5.12
N LEU A 73 -0.07 -4.31 -3.92
CA LEU A 73 -0.63 -5.06 -2.79
C LEU A 73 -2.05 -5.55 -3.06
N VAL A 74 -2.86 -4.75 -3.76
CA VAL A 74 -4.21 -5.15 -4.18
C VAL A 74 -4.12 -6.30 -5.19
N TYR A 75 -3.24 -6.18 -6.19
CA TYR A 75 -3.02 -7.21 -7.19
C TYR A 75 -2.53 -8.54 -6.59
N ILE A 76 -1.51 -8.49 -5.73
CA ILE A 76 -1.00 -9.67 -5.02
C ILE A 76 -2.02 -10.24 -4.05
N GLY A 77 -2.85 -9.42 -3.42
CA GLY A 77 -3.93 -9.89 -2.56
C GLY A 77 -4.96 -10.74 -3.31
N ILE A 78 -5.39 -10.28 -4.48
CA ILE A 78 -6.36 -10.99 -5.32
C ILE A 78 -5.76 -12.31 -5.83
N ILE A 79 -4.50 -12.28 -6.30
CA ILE A 79 -3.81 -13.46 -6.82
C ILE A 79 -3.41 -14.42 -5.70
N GLY A 80 -2.97 -13.91 -4.57
CA GLY A 80 -2.59 -14.67 -3.39
C GLY A 80 -3.77 -15.39 -2.76
N ASN A 81 -4.97 -14.78 -2.76
CA ASN A 81 -6.19 -15.46 -2.34
C ASN A 81 -6.64 -16.55 -3.35
N SER A 82 -6.32 -16.36 -4.64
CA SER A 82 -6.77 -17.27 -5.70
C SER A 82 -5.81 -18.44 -5.97
N LYS A 83 -4.52 -18.32 -5.64
CA LYS A 83 -3.55 -19.39 -5.89
C LYS A 83 -3.48 -20.35 -4.70
N LYS A 84 -4.04 -21.55 -4.87
CA LYS A 84 -3.63 -22.72 -4.08
C LYS A 84 -2.11 -22.88 -4.23
N TYR A 85 -1.38 -22.77 -3.13
CA TYR A 85 0.08 -22.91 -3.12
C TYR A 85 0.44 -24.34 -3.54
N MET A 86 0.86 -24.51 -4.79
CA MET A 86 1.35 -25.79 -5.30
C MET A 86 2.87 -25.82 -5.20
N TRP A 87 3.39 -26.52 -4.21
CA TRP A 87 4.83 -26.74 -4.10
C TRP A 87 5.21 -28.00 -4.89
N LYS A 88 6.07 -27.87 -5.92
CA LYS A 88 6.55 -28.98 -6.76
C LYS A 88 5.43 -29.94 -7.24
N GLY A 89 4.32 -29.39 -7.73
CA GLY A 89 3.21 -30.19 -8.28
C GLY A 89 2.35 -30.92 -7.25
N ARG A 90 2.50 -30.63 -5.94
CA ARG A 90 1.63 -31.15 -4.88
C ARG A 90 0.93 -30.00 -4.18
N LEU A 91 -0.37 -30.18 -3.94
CA LEU A 91 -1.17 -29.33 -3.07
C LEU A 91 -0.71 -29.57 -1.62
N VAL A 92 -0.02 -28.59 -1.05
CA VAL A 92 0.31 -28.59 0.38
C VAL A 92 -0.87 -27.92 1.08
N ARG A 93 -1.61 -28.70 1.89
CA ARG A 93 -2.77 -28.25 2.67
C ARG A 93 -2.32 -27.79 4.05
#